data_AF-A0A7X8B2V9-F1
#
_entry.id   AF-A0A7X8B2V9-F1
#
_cell.length_a   1.000
_cell.length_b   1.000
_cell.length_c   1.000
_cell.angle_alpha   90.00
_cell.angle_beta   90.00
_cell.angle_gamma   90.00
#
_symmetry.space_group_name_H-M   'P 1'
#
loop_
_entity.id
_entity.type
_entity.pdbx_description
1 polymer ?
#
loop_
_entity_poly.entity_id
_entity_poly.type
_entity_poly.pdbx_seq_one_letter_code
_entity_poly.pdbx_strand_id
1 'polypeptide(L)'
;MPGSIPEGGRKVRITYSRPDYETLLVVLGGEWSIREGLPSLDGFLEALKRDPPVRRVTFDTRDVRVWDTSLLAFLNGILDHCASTDVQVNQEGLSQGVSRLLQLARAVPEVAEATRNPEENSLLSRIGEHTIKVERSAAEMLAFIGEAFVSSMKVFVGKARFRVSDLMLFIQDCGARALPIVSLISFLVGLILAFVGAIQLRLFGAQIFVADMVAIGMAREMGAMMTAVIMAGRTGAAFAAQLGTMQVNEEIDAFKTLGISPMEFLVVPRMLAL
;
A
#
# COMPACT_ATOMS: atom_id res chain seq x y z
N MET A 1 28.76 19.56 47.98
CA MET A 1 28.40 18.19 48.41
C MET A 1 27.06 18.27 49.14
N PRO A 2 26.11 17.37 48.86
CA PRO A 2 25.01 17.69 47.94
C PRO A 2 23.62 17.44 48.54
N GLY A 3 22.61 18.08 47.97
CA GLY A 3 21.19 17.78 48.20
C GLY A 3 20.47 17.85 46.87
N SER A 4 20.69 16.81 46.06
CA SER A 4 20.16 16.60 44.71
C SER A 4 18.66 16.88 44.62
N ILE A 5 18.31 17.75 43.66
CA ILE A 5 17.01 17.74 42.99
C ILE A 5 16.78 16.29 42.50
N PRO A 6 15.67 15.62 42.83
CA PRO A 6 15.37 14.36 42.19
C PRO A 6 14.93 14.64 40.75
N GLU A 7 15.89 14.62 39.83
CA GLU A 7 15.66 14.26 38.43
C GLU A 7 15.24 12.78 38.38
N GLY A 8 13.99 12.51 38.71
CA GLY A 8 13.34 11.20 38.60
C GLY A 8 12.15 11.34 37.67
N GLY A 9 12.25 10.75 36.47
CA GLY A 9 11.35 10.97 35.34
C GLY A 9 9.85 10.91 35.63
N ARG A 10 9.10 11.75 34.92
CA ARG A 10 7.63 11.88 34.89
C ARG A 10 6.93 10.66 34.29
N LYS A 11 7.30 9.45 34.73
CA LYS A 11 6.76 8.20 34.22
C LYS A 11 5.30 8.01 34.63
N VAL A 12 4.53 7.41 33.72
CA VAL A 12 3.21 6.83 33.97
C VAL A 12 3.23 6.01 35.27
N ARG A 13 2.31 6.31 36.19
CA ARG A 13 2.14 5.59 37.46
C ARG A 13 0.80 4.88 37.44
N ILE A 14 0.84 3.57 37.61
CA ILE A 14 -0.34 2.72 37.73
C ILE A 14 -0.24 1.99 39.06
N THR A 15 -1.27 2.09 39.89
CA THR A 15 -1.32 1.40 41.19
C THR A 15 -2.66 0.72 41.34
N TYR A 16 -2.61 -0.52 41.81
CA TYR A 16 -3.78 -1.35 42.03
C TYR A 16 -3.99 -1.50 43.54
N SER A 17 -5.12 -1.01 44.05
CA SER A 17 -5.50 -1.15 45.46
C SER A 17 -6.89 -1.78 45.57
N ARG A 18 -7.18 -2.40 46.72
CA ARG A 18 -8.48 -3.02 46.99
C ARG A 18 -9.14 -2.27 48.14
N PRO A 19 -10.07 -1.34 47.86
CA PRO A 19 -10.83 -0.67 48.92
C PRO A 19 -11.78 -1.63 49.63
N ASP A 20 -12.31 -2.64 48.93
CA ASP A 20 -13.20 -3.68 49.44
C ASP A 20 -12.80 -5.07 48.93
N TYR A 21 -13.34 -6.15 49.51
CA TYR A 21 -13.06 -7.53 49.09
C TYR A 21 -13.50 -7.85 47.65
N GLU A 22 -14.47 -7.14 47.09
CA GLU A 22 -15.01 -7.38 45.75
C GLU A 22 -14.60 -6.32 44.71
N THR A 23 -13.94 -5.23 45.15
CA THR A 23 -13.66 -4.06 44.30
C THR A 23 -12.15 -3.86 44.10
N LEU A 24 -11.71 -3.74 42.85
CA LEU A 24 -10.36 -3.34 42.46
C LEU A 24 -10.35 -1.87 42.04
N LEU A 25 -9.59 -1.04 42.75
CA LEU A 25 -9.35 0.34 42.42
C LEU A 25 -8.05 0.47 41.59
N VAL A 26 -8.20 0.97 40.37
CA VAL A 26 -7.09 1.26 39.46
C VAL A 26 -6.80 2.76 39.53
N VAL A 27 -5.71 3.12 40.22
CA VAL A 27 -5.26 4.51 40.34
C VAL A 27 -4.26 4.80 39.22
N LEU A 28 -4.62 5.75 38.36
CA LEU A 28 -3.82 6.21 37.23
C LEU A 28 -3.31 7.61 37.55
N GLY A 29 -2.01 7.83 37.37
CA GLY A 29 -1.38 9.12 37.64
C GLY A 29 -0.16 9.37 36.75
N GLY A 30 0.29 10.62 36.72
CA GLY A 30 1.43 11.06 35.92
C GLY A 30 1.04 11.63 34.55
N GLU A 31 2.03 11.71 33.66
CA GLU A 31 1.86 12.19 32.29
C GLU A 31 1.75 10.98 31.34
N TRP A 32 0.65 10.89 30.61
CA TRP A 32 0.40 9.83 29.64
C TRP A 32 0.71 10.34 28.25
N SER A 33 1.77 9.81 27.64
CA SER A 33 2.11 10.08 26.26
C SER A 33 2.52 8.83 25.50
N ILE A 34 2.01 8.68 24.28
CA ILE A 34 2.35 7.59 23.37
C ILE A 34 3.84 7.57 23.00
N ARG A 35 4.55 8.70 23.15
CA ARG A 35 6.00 8.79 22.96
C ARG A 35 6.79 8.03 24.01
N GLU A 36 6.24 7.87 25.22
CA GLU A 36 6.86 7.11 26.31
C GLU A 36 6.55 5.60 26.24
N GLY A 37 5.67 5.20 25.30
CA GLY A 37 5.23 3.82 25.11
C GLY A 37 3.91 3.50 25.82
N LEU A 38 3.25 2.43 25.36
CA LEU A 38 2.02 1.92 26.00
C LEU A 38 2.38 1.01 27.18
N PRO A 39 1.86 1.26 28.39
CA PRO A 39 2.04 0.36 29.52
C PRO A 39 1.33 -0.97 29.25
N SER A 40 1.92 -2.08 29.69
CA SER A 40 1.32 -3.41 29.52
C SER A 40 0.15 -3.63 30.49
N LEU A 41 -0.79 -4.47 30.07
CA LEU A 41 -1.94 -4.89 30.88
C LEU A 41 -1.58 -5.97 31.92
N ASP A 42 -0.35 -6.48 31.91
CA ASP A 42 0.06 -7.62 32.75
C ASP A 42 -0.17 -7.35 34.24
N GLY A 43 0.17 -6.14 34.71
CA GLY A 43 -0.03 -5.74 36.11
C GLY A 43 -1.51 -5.70 36.51
N PHE A 44 -2.40 -5.37 35.57
CA PHE A 44 -3.85 -5.39 35.81
C PHE A 44 -4.36 -6.84 35.86
N LEU A 45 -3.92 -7.68 34.92
CA LEU A 45 -4.28 -9.10 34.88
C LEU A 45 -3.83 -9.85 36.14
N GLU A 46 -2.63 -9.56 36.64
CA GLU A 46 -2.14 -10.10 37.90
C GLU A 46 -2.98 -9.63 39.10
N ALA A 47 -3.39 -8.36 39.12
CA ALA A 47 -4.23 -7.82 40.19
C ALA A 47 -5.64 -8.42 40.19
N LEU A 48 -6.16 -8.80 39.01
CA LEU A 48 -7.47 -9.43 38.83
C LEU A 48 -7.46 -10.91 39.25
N LYS A 49 -6.35 -11.63 39.02
CA LYS A 49 -6.18 -13.05 39.36
C LYS A 49 -5.95 -13.33 40.86
N ARG A 50 -5.64 -12.31 41.66
CA ARG A 50 -5.44 -12.46 43.11
C ARG A 50 -6.75 -12.77 43.82
N ASP A 51 -6.73 -13.73 44.74
CA ASP A 51 -7.87 -14.14 45.56
C ASP A 51 -8.14 -13.12 46.69
N PRO A 52 -9.40 -12.74 47.04
CA PRO A 52 -10.69 -13.12 46.44
C PRO A 52 -10.94 -12.55 45.03
N PRO A 53 -11.83 -13.17 44.22
CA PRO A 53 -12.14 -12.75 42.86
C PRO A 53 -12.82 -11.36 42.85
N VAL A 54 -12.32 -10.48 41.99
CA VAL A 54 -12.83 -9.12 41.82
C VAL A 54 -14.11 -9.15 40.99
N ARG A 55 -15.20 -8.58 41.52
CA ARG A 55 -16.48 -8.41 40.79
C ARG A 55 -16.66 -7.01 40.23
N ARG A 56 -15.96 -6.02 40.79
CA ARG A 56 -16.08 -4.62 40.39
C ARG A 56 -14.71 -3.97 40.18
N VAL A 57 -14.54 -3.25 39.08
CA VAL A 57 -13.35 -2.42 38.82
C VAL A 57 -13.77 -0.94 38.82
N THR A 58 -13.06 -0.12 39.58
CA THR A 58 -13.26 1.34 39.63
C THR A 58 -11.95 2.04 39.25
N PHE A 59 -12.04 3.18 38.57
CA PHE A 59 -10.87 3.98 38.20
C PHE A 59 -10.74 5.23 39.05
N ASP A 60 -9.51 5.67 39.28
CA ASP A 60 -9.20 6.99 39.83
C ASP A 60 -8.16 7.67 38.95
N THR A 61 -8.55 8.80 38.35
CA THR A 61 -7.71 9.58 37.42
C THR A 61 -7.30 10.95 37.98
N ARG A 62 -7.46 11.18 39.29
CA ARG A 62 -7.22 12.51 39.90
C ARG A 62 -5.80 13.03 39.75
N ASP A 63 -4.81 12.15 39.61
CA ASP A 63 -3.39 12.51 39.44
C ASP A 63 -2.93 12.50 37.97
N VAL A 64 -3.87 12.38 37.02
CA VAL A 64 -3.60 12.49 35.58
C VAL A 64 -3.73 13.95 35.15
N ARG A 65 -2.61 14.60 34.84
CA ARG A 65 -2.61 16.01 34.39
C ARG A 65 -2.54 16.18 32.89
N VAL A 66 -1.78 15.31 32.22
CA VAL A 66 -1.57 15.32 30.77
C VAL A 66 -1.85 13.92 30.25
N TRP A 67 -2.67 13.80 29.21
CA TRP A 67 -2.99 12.51 28.60
C TRP A 67 -3.26 12.65 27.10
N ASP A 68 -2.99 11.56 26.37
CA ASP A 68 -3.26 11.41 24.94
C ASP A 68 -3.94 10.06 24.64
N THR A 69 -3.83 9.57 23.39
CA THR A 69 -4.40 8.29 22.94
C THR A 69 -3.87 7.08 23.73
N SER A 70 -2.70 7.16 24.37
CA SER A 70 -2.12 6.05 25.15
C SER A 70 -2.98 5.67 26.37
N LEU A 71 -3.52 6.66 27.08
CA LEU A 71 -4.42 6.44 28.21
C LEU A 71 -5.73 5.79 27.76
N LEU A 72 -6.27 6.27 26.63
CA LEU A 72 -7.51 5.72 26.06
C LEU A 72 -7.31 4.28 25.62
N ALA A 73 -6.21 3.95 24.95
CA ALA A 73 -5.90 2.59 24.52
C ALA A 73 -5.73 1.63 25.71
N PHE A 74 -5.06 2.07 26.78
CA PHE A 74 -4.91 1.28 28.00
C PHE A 74 -6.25 1.04 28.71
N LEU A 75 -7.07 2.08 28.88
CA LEU A 75 -8.41 1.96 29.45
C LEU A 75 -9.34 1.10 28.60
N ASN A 76 -9.23 1.19 27.27
CA ASN A 76 -9.98 0.37 26.35
C ASN A 76 -9.64 -1.11 26.54
N GLY A 77 -8.34 -1.45 26.61
CA GLY A 77 -7.90 -2.82 26.87
C GLY A 77 -8.39 -3.39 28.21
N ILE A 78 -8.43 -2.57 29.28
CA ILE A 78 -9.01 -3.00 30.57
C ILE A 78 -10.50 -3.29 30.42
N LEU A 79 -11.24 -2.39 29.78
CA LEU A 79 -12.67 -2.52 29.61
C LEU A 79 -13.06 -3.71 28.72
N ASP A 80 -12.30 -3.98 27.65
CA ASP A 80 -12.50 -5.15 26.79
C ASP A 80 -12.26 -6.45 27.56
N HIS A 81 -11.22 -6.48 28.39
CA HIS A 81 -10.94 -7.63 29.23
C HIS A 81 -12.04 -7.87 30.29
N CYS A 82 -12.51 -6.80 30.96
CA CYS A 82 -13.61 -6.91 31.92
C CYS A 82 -14.93 -7.33 31.25
N ALA A 83 -15.22 -6.85 30.04
CA ALA A 83 -16.38 -7.27 29.26
C ALA A 83 -16.35 -8.77 28.92
N SER A 84 -15.16 -9.34 28.68
CA SER A 84 -14.99 -10.77 28.44
C SER A 84 -15.09 -11.66 29.69
N THR A 85 -14.96 -11.09 30.89
CA THR A 85 -14.86 -11.83 32.17
C THR A 85 -16.04 -11.57 33.11
N ASP A 86 -17.11 -10.91 32.63
CA ASP A 86 -18.32 -10.54 33.40
C ASP A 86 -18.02 -9.70 34.68
N VAL A 87 -16.99 -8.85 34.62
CA VAL A 87 -16.61 -7.96 35.73
C VAL A 87 -17.25 -6.60 35.51
N GLN A 88 -18.02 -6.11 36.48
CA GLN A 88 -18.68 -4.79 36.38
C GLN A 88 -17.64 -3.66 36.48
N VAL A 89 -17.69 -2.70 35.57
CA VAL A 89 -16.75 -1.57 35.57
C VAL A 89 -17.46 -0.26 35.87
N ASN A 90 -17.07 0.40 36.97
CA ASN A 90 -17.54 1.73 37.32
C ASN A 90 -16.58 2.80 36.75
N GLN A 91 -17.12 3.63 35.86
CA GLN A 91 -16.39 4.70 35.17
C GLN A 91 -16.49 6.07 35.88
N GLU A 92 -17.16 6.16 37.04
CA GLU A 92 -17.41 7.43 37.75
C GLU A 92 -16.14 8.19 38.17
N GLY A 93 -15.01 7.52 38.38
CA GLY A 93 -13.75 8.17 38.74
C GLY A 93 -12.84 8.55 37.55
N LEU A 94 -13.34 8.41 36.32
CA LEU A 94 -12.69 8.95 35.12
C LEU A 94 -13.00 10.44 34.96
N SER A 95 -12.02 11.23 34.51
CA SER A 95 -12.26 12.62 34.14
C SER A 95 -13.27 12.72 32.99
N GLN A 96 -14.06 13.81 32.97
CA GLN A 96 -15.13 14.01 31.99
C GLN A 96 -14.62 13.99 30.53
N GLY A 97 -13.39 14.46 30.29
CA GLY A 97 -12.75 14.42 28.97
C GLY A 97 -12.43 13.00 28.49
N VAL A 98 -11.88 12.18 29.39
CA VAL A 98 -11.56 10.77 29.09
C VAL A 98 -12.82 9.95 28.86
N SER A 99 -13.84 10.11 29.71
CA SER A 99 -15.11 9.39 29.58
C SER A 99 -15.82 9.67 28.24
N ARG A 100 -15.86 10.95 27.79
CA ARG A 100 -16.46 11.32 26.49
C ARG A 100 -15.72 10.71 25.31
N LEU A 101 -14.38 10.77 25.30
CA LEU A 101 -13.60 10.22 24.19
C LEU A 101 -13.68 8.70 24.17
N LEU A 102 -13.71 8.04 25.33
CA LEU A 102 -13.90 6.60 25.43
C LEU A 102 -15.27 6.17 24.92
N GLN A 103 -16.31 6.96 25.21
CA GLN A 103 -17.66 6.75 24.66
C GLN A 103 -17.68 6.91 23.14
N LEU A 104 -17.00 7.93 22.60
CA LEU A 104 -16.91 8.15 21.14
C LEU A 104 -16.11 7.05 20.45
N ALA A 105 -14.99 6.63 21.03
CA ALA A 105 -14.14 5.56 20.50
C ALA A 105 -14.89 4.23 20.43
N ARG A 106 -15.74 3.94 21.43
CA ARG A 106 -16.55 2.71 21.48
C ARG A 106 -17.90 2.81 20.77
N ALA A 107 -18.36 3.99 20.40
CA ALA A 107 -19.62 4.17 19.67
C ALA A 107 -19.52 3.62 18.24
N VAL A 108 -18.30 3.51 17.71
CA VAL A 108 -18.04 2.77 16.47
C VAL A 108 -17.81 1.32 16.87
N PRO A 109 -18.72 0.39 16.52
CA PRO A 109 -18.47 -1.03 16.77
C PRO A 109 -17.15 -1.41 16.10
N GLU A 110 -16.21 -1.96 16.87
CA GLU A 110 -15.06 -2.63 16.31
C GLU A 110 -15.59 -3.63 15.29
N VAL A 111 -15.24 -3.44 14.01
CA VAL A 111 -15.44 -4.45 13.00
C VAL A 111 -14.76 -5.70 13.57
N ALA A 112 -15.56 -6.73 13.84
CA ALA A 112 -15.16 -7.97 14.49
C ALA A 112 -14.21 -8.80 13.60
N GLU A 113 -13.05 -8.24 13.27
CA GLU A 113 -12.02 -8.85 12.45
C GLU A 113 -10.75 -9.19 13.25
N ALA A 114 -10.68 -8.85 14.55
CA ALA A 114 -9.47 -9.00 15.35
C ALA A 114 -9.54 -10.04 16.49
N THR A 115 -10.31 -11.11 16.33
CA THR A 115 -10.19 -12.32 17.18
C THR A 115 -10.21 -13.60 16.35
N ARG A 116 -9.50 -13.60 15.21
CA ARG A 116 -9.06 -14.86 14.60
C ARG A 116 -7.70 -15.23 15.18
N ASN A 117 -7.66 -16.41 15.81
CA ASN A 117 -6.46 -17.01 16.39
C ASN A 117 -5.22 -16.83 15.48
N PRO A 118 -4.08 -16.34 16.01
CA PRO A 118 -2.84 -16.21 15.23
C PRO A 118 -2.22 -17.54 14.73
N GLU A 119 -2.77 -18.69 15.13
CA GLU A 119 -2.11 -19.99 14.96
C GLU A 119 -2.51 -20.82 13.73
N GLU A 120 -3.43 -20.38 12.86
CA GLU A 120 -3.61 -21.03 11.56
C GLU A 120 -3.21 -20.11 10.41
N ASN A 121 -1.90 -19.83 10.35
CA ASN A 121 -1.20 -19.49 9.11
C ASN A 121 -1.18 -20.68 8.14
N SER A 122 -2.33 -21.31 7.90
CA SER A 122 -2.50 -22.35 6.90
C SER A 122 -2.16 -21.74 5.54
N LEU A 123 -1.33 -22.43 4.77
CA LEU A 123 -0.99 -22.04 3.39
C LEU A 123 -2.27 -21.77 2.58
N LEU A 124 -3.37 -22.45 2.91
CA LEU A 124 -4.68 -22.24 2.32
C LEU A 124 -5.27 -20.85 2.61
N SER A 125 -5.11 -20.30 3.81
CA SER A 125 -5.58 -18.94 4.16
C SER A 125 -4.79 -17.89 3.41
N ARG A 126 -3.46 -18.06 3.30
CA ARG A 126 -2.60 -17.16 2.53
C ARG A 126 -2.97 -17.20 1.05
N ILE A 127 -3.13 -18.39 0.49
CA ILE A 127 -3.56 -18.56 -0.91
C ILE A 127 -4.95 -17.92 -1.10
N GLY A 128 -5.91 -18.18 -0.21
CA GLY A 128 -7.25 -17.60 -0.29
C GLY A 128 -7.25 -16.06 -0.26
N GLU A 129 -6.50 -15.45 0.66
CA GLU A 129 -6.35 -13.99 0.71
C GLU A 129 -5.67 -13.42 -0.54
N HIS A 130 -4.63 -14.09 -1.06
CA HIS A 130 -3.98 -13.67 -2.30
C HIS A 130 -4.91 -13.82 -3.51
N THR A 131 -5.68 -14.91 -3.60
CA THR A 131 -6.64 -15.14 -4.68
C THR A 131 -7.73 -14.07 -4.71
N ILE A 132 -8.31 -13.73 -3.56
CA ILE A 132 -9.34 -12.67 -3.47
C ILE A 132 -8.77 -11.30 -3.86
N LYS A 133 -7.52 -11.00 -3.46
CA LYS A 133 -6.84 -9.75 -3.87
C LYS A 133 -6.59 -9.71 -5.38
N VAL A 134 -6.15 -10.82 -5.97
CA VAL A 134 -5.91 -10.92 -7.42
C VAL A 134 -7.19 -10.74 -8.22
N GLU A 135 -8.33 -11.26 -7.75
CA GLU A 135 -9.62 -11.06 -8.42
C GLU A 135 -9.99 -9.57 -8.49
N ARG A 136 -9.88 -8.85 -7.37
CA ARG A 136 -10.16 -7.41 -7.33
C ARG A 136 -9.21 -6.63 -8.24
N SER A 137 -7.92 -6.92 -8.21
CA SER A 137 -6.95 -6.27 -9.08
C SER A 137 -7.18 -6.59 -10.56
N ALA A 138 -7.62 -7.80 -10.91
CA ALA A 138 -7.99 -8.15 -12.27
C ALA A 138 -9.20 -7.36 -12.75
N ALA A 139 -10.21 -7.16 -11.90
CA ALA A 139 -11.36 -6.33 -12.21
C ALA A 139 -10.97 -4.85 -12.41
N GLU A 140 -10.08 -4.30 -11.57
CA GLU A 140 -9.55 -2.94 -11.73
C GLU A 140 -8.75 -2.77 -13.02
N MET A 141 -7.91 -3.76 -13.37
CA MET A 141 -7.16 -3.78 -14.64
C MET A 141 -8.10 -3.82 -15.84
N LEU A 142 -9.15 -4.64 -15.79
CA LEU A 142 -10.18 -4.71 -16.84
C LEU A 142 -10.93 -3.39 -16.98
N ALA A 143 -11.28 -2.75 -15.87
CA ALA A 143 -11.91 -1.43 -15.87
C ALA A 143 -10.98 -0.38 -16.50
N PHE A 144 -9.70 -0.35 -16.12
CA PHE A 144 -8.71 0.56 -16.69
C PHE A 144 -8.55 0.36 -18.21
N ILE A 145 -8.45 -0.89 -18.68
CA ILE A 145 -8.37 -1.20 -20.12
C ILE A 145 -9.65 -0.74 -20.83
N GLY A 146 -10.82 -0.99 -20.23
CA GLY A 146 -12.11 -0.54 -20.75
C GLY A 146 -12.18 0.98 -20.87
N GLU A 147 -11.77 1.71 -19.84
CA GLU A 147 -11.71 3.19 -19.85
C GLU A 147 -10.71 3.71 -20.89
N ALA A 148 -9.53 3.11 -21.01
CA ALA A 148 -8.53 3.46 -22.00
C ALA A 148 -9.07 3.24 -23.43
N PHE A 149 -9.77 2.13 -23.66
CA PHE A 149 -10.38 1.81 -24.95
C PHE A 149 -11.49 2.80 -25.31
N VAL A 150 -12.41 3.08 -24.38
CA VAL A 150 -13.48 4.08 -24.59
C VAL A 150 -12.90 5.47 -24.84
N SER A 151 -11.88 5.86 -24.09
CA SER A 151 -11.20 7.15 -24.25
C SER A 151 -10.47 7.24 -25.60
N SER A 152 -9.85 6.15 -26.05
CA SER A 152 -9.23 6.07 -27.38
C SER A 152 -10.28 6.14 -28.50
N MET A 153 -11.44 5.50 -28.32
CA MET A 153 -12.56 5.60 -29.29
C MET A 153 -13.06 7.04 -29.46
N LYS A 154 -13.09 7.85 -28.39
CA LYS A 154 -13.48 9.27 -28.48
C LYS A 154 -12.56 10.08 -29.41
N VAL A 155 -11.32 9.65 -29.61
CA VAL A 155 -10.37 10.27 -30.55
C VAL A 155 -10.87 10.10 -31.98
N PHE A 156 -11.27 8.88 -32.35
CA PHE A 156 -11.78 8.59 -33.69
C PHE A 156 -13.10 9.34 -34.00
N VAL A 157 -13.87 9.67 -32.95
CA VAL A 157 -15.11 10.46 -33.06
C VAL A 157 -14.84 11.99 -32.99
N GLY A 158 -13.58 12.41 -32.88
CA GLY A 158 -13.19 13.83 -32.84
C GLY A 158 -13.56 14.56 -31.55
N LYS A 159 -13.91 13.83 -30.48
CA LYS A 159 -14.32 14.39 -29.18
C LYS A 159 -13.21 14.37 -28.12
N ALA A 160 -12.06 13.80 -28.44
CA ALA A 160 -10.96 13.67 -27.48
C ALA A 160 -10.35 15.03 -27.13
N ARG A 161 -10.08 15.22 -25.84
CA ARG A 161 -9.47 16.43 -25.30
C ARG A 161 -8.03 16.15 -24.88
N PHE A 162 -7.09 16.32 -25.81
CA PHE A 162 -5.65 16.30 -25.53
C PHE A 162 -4.92 17.35 -26.36
N ARG A 163 -3.69 17.68 -25.96
CA ARG A 163 -2.88 18.67 -26.65
C ARG A 163 -2.06 18.00 -27.75
N VAL A 164 -2.25 18.43 -29.00
CA VAL A 164 -1.52 17.87 -30.16
C VAL A 164 0.00 18.05 -30.03
N SER A 165 0.45 19.12 -29.38
CA SER A 165 1.87 19.34 -29.07
C SER A 165 2.46 18.20 -28.24
N ASP A 166 1.70 17.67 -27.27
CA ASP A 166 2.17 16.59 -26.41
C ASP A 166 2.21 15.26 -27.18
N LEU A 167 1.22 15.01 -28.04
CA LEU A 167 1.22 13.87 -28.96
C LEU A 167 2.48 13.87 -29.85
N MET A 168 2.84 15.01 -30.44
CA MET A 168 4.03 15.11 -31.30
C MET A 168 5.33 14.83 -30.52
N LEU A 169 5.41 15.29 -29.27
CA LEU A 169 6.54 14.96 -28.39
C LEU A 169 6.62 13.47 -28.09
N PHE A 170 5.49 12.81 -27.82
CA PHE A 170 5.46 11.37 -27.60
C PHE A 170 5.82 10.60 -28.87
N ILE A 171 5.35 11.00 -30.06
CA ILE A 171 5.75 10.37 -31.33
C ILE A 171 7.26 10.50 -31.56
N GLN A 172 7.84 11.67 -31.28
CA GLN A 172 9.28 11.87 -31.39
C GLN A 172 10.05 10.99 -30.41
N ASP A 173 9.54 10.83 -29.18
CA ASP A 173 10.18 10.00 -28.16
C ASP A 173 10.05 8.51 -28.45
N CYS A 174 8.87 8.03 -28.85
CA CYS A 174 8.61 6.64 -29.24
C CYS A 174 9.34 6.25 -30.53
N GLY A 175 9.33 7.10 -31.55
CA GLY A 175 9.90 6.81 -32.86
C GLY A 175 11.36 7.22 -32.96
N ALA A 176 11.60 8.50 -33.25
CA ALA A 176 12.92 9.00 -33.63
C ALA A 176 14.02 8.73 -32.60
N ARG A 177 13.71 8.81 -31.31
CA ARG A 177 14.68 8.52 -30.24
C ARG A 177 14.90 7.03 -29.98
N ALA A 178 13.98 6.14 -30.39
CA ALA A 178 14.18 4.69 -30.27
C ALA A 178 14.97 4.11 -31.45
N LEU A 179 14.91 4.75 -32.62
CA LEU A 179 15.54 4.29 -33.85
C LEU A 179 17.02 3.87 -33.70
N PRO A 180 17.91 4.62 -33.02
CA PRO A 180 19.32 4.24 -32.92
C PRO A 180 19.53 2.91 -32.19
N ILE A 181 18.75 2.66 -31.13
CA ILE A 181 18.86 1.44 -30.32
C ILE A 181 18.27 0.26 -31.09
N VAL A 182 17.08 0.43 -31.69
CA VAL A 182 16.41 -0.64 -32.45
C VAL A 182 17.23 -1.03 -33.68
N SER A 183 17.77 -0.06 -34.42
CA SER A 183 18.59 -0.32 -35.61
C SER A 183 19.91 -1.00 -35.27
N LEU A 184 20.59 -0.56 -34.21
CA LEU A 184 21.83 -1.19 -33.75
C LEU A 184 21.61 -2.66 -33.39
N ILE A 185 20.61 -2.94 -32.55
CA ILE A 185 20.36 -4.32 -32.11
C ILE A 185 19.89 -5.18 -33.29
N SER A 186 19.01 -4.66 -34.16
CA SER A 186 18.57 -5.37 -35.36
C SER A 186 19.74 -5.67 -36.30
N PHE A 187 20.67 -4.73 -36.46
CA PHE A 187 21.87 -4.96 -37.27
C PHE A 187 22.75 -6.08 -36.68
N LEU A 188 23.02 -6.04 -35.37
CA LEU A 188 23.80 -7.08 -34.69
C LEU A 188 23.15 -8.47 -34.81
N VAL A 189 21.83 -8.54 -34.61
CA VAL A 189 21.07 -9.79 -34.76
C VAL A 189 21.10 -10.29 -36.20
N GLY A 190 21.00 -9.39 -37.18
CA GLY A 190 21.13 -9.74 -38.60
C GLY A 190 22.49 -10.35 -38.94
N LEU A 191 23.57 -9.79 -38.39
CA LEU A 191 24.91 -10.36 -38.54
C LEU A 191 25.03 -11.75 -37.90
N ILE A 192 24.45 -11.94 -36.70
CA ILE A 192 24.44 -13.24 -36.02
C ILE A 192 23.68 -14.27 -36.87
N LEU A 193 22.51 -13.91 -37.41
CA LEU A 193 21.73 -14.79 -38.28
C LEU A 193 22.46 -15.11 -39.58
N ALA A 194 23.12 -14.14 -40.19
CA ALA A 194 23.93 -14.37 -41.39
C ALA A 194 25.06 -15.36 -41.11
N PHE A 195 25.77 -15.22 -39.98
CA PHE A 195 26.87 -16.09 -39.61
C PHE A 195 26.41 -17.51 -39.28
N VAL A 196 25.42 -17.66 -38.41
CA VAL A 196 24.86 -18.96 -38.02
C VAL A 196 24.22 -19.65 -39.23
N GLY A 197 23.48 -18.90 -40.04
CA GLY A 197 22.90 -19.37 -41.29
C GLY A 197 23.93 -19.86 -42.29
N ALA A 198 25.01 -19.09 -42.51
CA ALA A 198 26.07 -19.48 -43.44
C ALA A 198 26.74 -20.80 -43.06
N ILE A 199 26.98 -21.03 -41.77
CA ILE A 199 27.52 -22.32 -41.27
C ILE A 199 26.51 -23.45 -41.52
N GLN A 200 25.24 -23.22 -41.21
CA GLN A 200 24.19 -24.24 -41.35
C GLN A 200 23.94 -24.61 -42.82
N LEU A 201 23.80 -23.62 -43.71
CA LEU A 201 23.54 -23.83 -45.14
C LEU A 201 24.75 -24.41 -45.87
N ARG A 202 25.97 -24.19 -45.37
CA ARG A 202 27.18 -24.82 -45.92
C ARG A 202 27.13 -26.33 -45.84
N LEU A 203 26.55 -26.90 -44.79
CA LEU A 203 26.39 -28.35 -44.62
C LEU A 203 25.53 -28.98 -45.73
N PHE A 204 24.63 -28.20 -46.33
CA PHE A 204 23.74 -28.62 -47.41
C PHE A 204 24.19 -28.12 -48.79
N GLY A 205 25.36 -27.48 -48.89
CA GLY A 205 25.84 -26.87 -50.15
C GLY A 205 25.03 -25.65 -50.62
N ALA A 206 24.23 -25.06 -49.74
CA ALA A 206 23.20 -24.06 -50.08
C ALA A 206 23.59 -22.61 -49.74
N GLN A 207 24.89 -22.28 -49.66
CA GLN A 207 25.38 -20.99 -49.15
C GLN A 207 24.88 -19.75 -49.91
N ILE A 208 24.47 -19.91 -51.17
CA ILE A 208 23.90 -18.83 -51.97
C ILE A 208 22.60 -18.26 -51.39
N PHE A 209 21.86 -19.04 -50.59
CA PHE A 209 20.57 -18.64 -50.01
C PHE A 209 20.70 -17.95 -48.64
N VAL A 210 21.92 -17.67 -48.16
CA VAL A 210 22.13 -17.00 -46.87
C VAL A 210 21.51 -15.61 -46.87
N ALA A 211 21.66 -14.85 -47.96
CA ALA A 211 21.08 -13.53 -48.08
C ALA A 211 19.54 -13.57 -48.03
N ASP A 212 18.92 -14.52 -48.74
CA ASP A 212 17.47 -14.70 -48.76
C ASP A 212 16.94 -15.09 -47.37
N MET A 213 17.64 -15.99 -46.68
CA MET A 213 17.29 -16.41 -45.32
C MET A 213 17.30 -15.23 -44.35
N VAL A 214 18.35 -14.40 -44.38
CA VAL A 214 18.46 -13.22 -43.52
C VAL A 214 17.40 -12.19 -43.88
N ALA A 215 17.19 -11.90 -45.17
CA ALA A 215 16.20 -10.93 -45.62
C ALA A 215 14.78 -11.32 -45.17
N ILE A 216 14.38 -12.58 -45.41
CA ILE A 216 13.05 -13.09 -45.03
C ILE A 216 12.91 -13.16 -43.51
N GLY A 217 13.91 -13.70 -42.81
CA GLY A 217 13.89 -13.85 -41.36
C GLY A 217 13.84 -12.50 -40.63
N MET A 218 14.59 -11.51 -41.10
CA MET A 218 14.58 -10.16 -40.53
C MET A 218 13.29 -9.41 -40.85
N ALA A 219 12.80 -9.49 -42.09
CA ALA A 219 11.61 -8.74 -42.49
C ALA A 219 10.31 -9.31 -41.88
N ARG A 220 10.19 -10.64 -41.75
CA ARG A 220 8.94 -11.26 -41.27
C ARG A 220 8.87 -11.45 -39.77
N GLU A 221 9.98 -11.82 -39.14
CA GLU A 221 9.95 -12.28 -37.74
C GLU A 221 10.71 -11.30 -36.85
N MET A 222 12.02 -11.17 -37.08
CA MET A 222 12.89 -10.50 -36.12
C MET A 222 12.68 -8.99 -36.07
N GLY A 223 12.40 -8.33 -37.21
CA GLY A 223 12.17 -6.89 -37.24
C GLY A 223 11.01 -6.46 -36.35
N ALA A 224 9.87 -7.16 -36.45
CA ALA A 224 8.70 -6.89 -35.62
C ALA A 224 8.97 -7.28 -34.14
N MET A 225 9.55 -8.46 -33.90
CA MET A 225 9.84 -8.95 -32.55
C MET A 225 10.79 -8.01 -31.79
N MET A 226 11.90 -7.62 -32.41
CA MET A 226 12.89 -6.75 -31.79
C MET A 226 12.33 -5.37 -31.49
N THR A 227 11.57 -4.80 -32.44
CA THR A 227 10.91 -3.51 -32.23
C THR A 227 9.93 -3.60 -31.07
N ALA A 228 9.08 -4.63 -31.01
CA ALA A 228 8.11 -4.81 -29.94
C ALA A 228 8.76 -4.93 -28.56
N VAL A 229 9.78 -5.79 -28.41
CA VAL A 229 10.47 -6.01 -27.13
C VAL A 229 11.19 -4.74 -26.67
N ILE A 230 11.89 -4.05 -27.58
CA ILE A 230 12.63 -2.83 -27.24
C ILE A 230 11.67 -1.70 -26.88
N MET A 231 10.57 -1.53 -27.63
CA MET A 231 9.57 -0.50 -27.35
C MET A 231 8.87 -0.76 -26.01
N ALA A 232 8.50 -2.01 -25.72
CA ALA A 232 7.92 -2.38 -24.43
C ALA A 232 8.88 -2.07 -23.27
N GLY A 233 10.18 -2.35 -23.44
CA GLY A 233 11.20 -2.06 -22.44
C GLY A 233 11.46 -0.57 -22.26
N ARG A 234 12.00 0.10 -23.28
CA ARG A 234 12.45 1.51 -23.19
C ARG A 234 11.27 2.47 -22.99
N THR A 235 10.32 2.43 -23.91
CA THR A 235 9.22 3.40 -23.94
C THR A 235 8.18 3.08 -22.86
N GLY A 236 7.85 1.79 -22.68
CA GLY A 236 6.96 1.35 -21.61
C GLY A 236 7.47 1.71 -20.21
N ALA A 237 8.75 1.44 -19.91
CA ALA A 237 9.33 1.81 -18.62
C ALA A 237 9.41 3.33 -18.43
N ALA A 238 9.76 4.10 -19.47
CA ALA A 238 9.79 5.55 -19.40
C ALA A 238 8.40 6.14 -19.10
N PHE A 239 7.35 5.66 -19.77
CA PHE A 239 5.98 6.10 -19.52
C PHE A 239 5.47 5.67 -18.14
N ALA A 240 5.77 4.45 -17.70
CA ALA A 240 5.44 3.99 -16.36
C ALA A 240 6.12 4.83 -15.27
N ALA A 241 7.40 5.15 -15.45
CA ALA A 241 8.14 6.02 -14.53
C ALA A 241 7.56 7.44 -14.50
N GLN A 242 7.26 8.03 -15.66
CA GLN A 242 6.63 9.35 -15.74
C GLN A 242 5.28 9.39 -15.04
N LEU A 243 4.38 8.46 -15.37
CA LEU A 243 3.05 8.40 -14.75
C LEU A 243 3.15 8.10 -13.24
N GLY A 244 4.10 7.27 -12.83
CA GLY A 244 4.40 7.01 -11.42
C GLY A 244 4.84 8.27 -10.68
N THR A 245 5.76 9.04 -11.24
CA THR A 245 6.18 10.33 -10.66
C THR A 245 5.03 11.32 -10.59
N MET A 246 4.21 11.42 -11.65
CA MET A 246 3.02 12.29 -11.65
C MET A 246 1.99 11.86 -10.59
N GLN A 247 1.83 10.56 -10.34
CA GLN A 247 0.95 10.06 -9.28
C GLN A 247 1.48 10.40 -7.89
N VAL A 248 2.80 10.23 -7.66
CA VAL A 248 3.44 10.56 -6.36
C VAL A 248 3.42 12.06 -6.08
N ASN A 249 3.52 12.89 -7.11
CA ASN A 249 3.40 14.36 -7.01
C ASN A 249 1.95 14.87 -6.99
N GLU A 250 0.96 13.98 -6.97
CA GLU A 250 -0.48 14.31 -6.99
C GLU A 250 -0.93 15.11 -8.24
N GLU A 251 -0.13 15.13 -9.32
CA GLU A 251 -0.46 15.83 -10.57
C GLU A 251 -1.68 15.18 -11.27
N ILE A 252 -1.82 13.86 -11.17
CA ILE A 252 -2.96 13.12 -11.72
C ILE A 252 -4.26 13.49 -11.00
N ASP A 253 -4.20 13.68 -9.68
CA ASP A 253 -5.36 14.07 -8.88
C ASP A 253 -5.70 15.56 -9.07
N ALA A 254 -4.70 16.40 -9.32
CA ALA A 254 -4.92 17.79 -9.76
C ALA A 254 -5.75 17.85 -11.06
N PHE A 255 -5.47 17.00 -12.06
CA PHE A 255 -6.31 16.93 -13.26
C PHE A 255 -7.77 16.56 -12.94
N LYS A 256 -7.99 15.58 -12.06
CA LYS A 256 -9.35 15.17 -11.64
C LYS A 256 -10.10 16.32 -10.98
N THR A 257 -9.46 17.09 -10.11
CA THR A 257 -10.10 18.25 -9.43
C THR A 257 -10.39 19.40 -10.39
N LEU A 258 -9.59 19.58 -11.43
CA LEU A 258 -9.84 20.53 -12.52
C LEU A 258 -10.93 20.07 -13.52
N GLY A 259 -11.52 18.89 -13.32
CA GLY A 259 -12.54 18.33 -14.21
C GLY A 259 -11.98 17.85 -15.56
N ILE A 260 -10.67 17.63 -15.64
CA ILE A 260 -9.98 17.12 -16.83
C ILE A 260 -9.79 15.62 -16.65
N SER A 261 -10.24 14.82 -17.62
CA SER A 261 -10.04 13.37 -17.58
C SER A 261 -8.55 13.01 -17.74
N PRO A 262 -7.91 12.37 -16.74
CA PRO A 262 -6.51 11.95 -16.86
C PRO A 262 -6.31 10.89 -17.95
N MET A 263 -7.32 10.06 -18.20
CA MET A 263 -7.26 9.02 -19.23
C MET A 263 -7.16 9.63 -20.63
N GLU A 264 -7.97 10.66 -20.91
CA GLU A 264 -7.94 11.37 -22.20
C GLU A 264 -6.67 12.23 -22.36
N PHE A 265 -6.20 12.86 -21.28
CA PHE A 265 -5.09 13.82 -21.37
C PHE A 265 -3.70 13.17 -21.27
N LEU A 266 -3.56 12.08 -20.51
CA LEU A 266 -2.26 11.44 -20.27
C LEU A 266 -2.11 10.11 -21.00
N VAL A 267 -3.12 9.24 -20.98
CA VAL A 267 -2.99 7.87 -21.49
C VAL A 267 -3.21 7.81 -23.00
N VAL A 268 -4.29 8.41 -23.48
CA VAL A 268 -4.64 8.42 -24.92
C VAL A 268 -3.52 8.92 -25.83
N PRO A 269 -2.89 10.10 -25.62
CA PRO A 269 -1.84 10.57 -26.54
C PRO A 269 -0.60 9.67 -26.53
N ARG A 270 -0.29 9.00 -25.42
CA ARG A 270 0.81 8.01 -25.35
C ARG A 270 0.46 6.73 -26.11
N MET A 271 -0.79 6.27 -26.00
CA MET A 271 -1.30 5.11 -26.76
C MET A 271 -1.31 5.37 -28.27
N LEU A 272 -1.65 6.59 -28.70
CA LEU A 272 -1.63 6.97 -30.12
C LEU A 272 -0.22 7.17 -30.67
N ALA A 273 0.75 7.46 -29.81
CA ALA A 273 2.15 7.65 -30.22
C ALA A 273 2.91 6.33 -30.43
N LEU A 274 2.38 5.22 -29.92
CA LEU A 274 2.90 3.85 -30.10
C LEU A 274 2.30 3.24 -31.38
#